data_AF-A0A9X2VSR9-F1
#
_entry.id   AF-A0A9X2VSR9-F1
#
_cell.length_a   1.000
_cell.length_b   1.000
_cell.length_c   1.000
_cell.angle_alpha   90.00
_cell.angle_beta   90.00
_cell.angle_gamma   90.00
#
_symmetry.space_group_name_H-M   'P 1'
#
loop_
_entity.id
_entity.type
_entity.pdbx_description
1 polymer ?
#
loop_
_entity_poly.entity_id
_entity_poly.type
_entity_poly.pdbx_seq_one_letter_code
_entity_poly.pdbx_strand_id
1 'polypeptide(L)'
;MFIADGGGGSSQPSVPEYSGSKQGLKIEPSAIPAARKVFEDALTVLDNQIRATRASLKAKQWALDPVSAETADKFNVRTFEGGDTAATAAILAYREQLSGVVTQLTQIEATYRRVEGDNVASWGRINPA
;
A
#
# COMPACT_ATOMS: atom_id res chain seq x y z
N MET A 1 11.68 -0.35 52.05
CA MET A 1 10.42 -1.08 51.76
C MET A 1 9.61 -0.20 50.83
N PHE A 2 9.70 -0.45 49.52
CA PHE A 2 8.96 0.29 48.49
C PHE A 2 7.90 -0.66 47.95
N ILE A 3 6.62 -0.31 48.16
CA ILE A 3 5.50 -0.97 47.52
C ILE A 3 5.25 -0.19 46.23
N ALA A 4 5.63 -0.78 45.10
CA ALA A 4 5.22 -0.34 43.78
C ALA A 4 4.16 -1.32 43.28
N ASP A 5 2.91 -1.08 43.69
CA ASP A 5 1.74 -1.58 42.98
C ASP A 5 1.50 -0.63 41.80
N GLY A 6 2.02 -1.04 40.66
CA GLY A 6 1.93 -0.30 39.41
C GLY A 6 1.55 -1.27 38.31
N GLY A 7 0.26 -1.60 38.25
CA GLY A 7 -0.36 -2.35 37.15
C GLY A 7 -0.14 -1.64 35.82
N GLY A 8 1.00 -1.92 35.19
CA GLY A 8 1.29 -1.56 33.81
C GLY A 8 0.59 -2.54 32.90
N GLY A 9 -0.69 -2.26 32.60
CA GLY A 9 -1.40 -2.93 31.51
C GLY A 9 -0.52 -2.87 30.26
N SER A 10 -0.12 -4.03 29.78
CA SER A 10 0.58 -4.20 28.52
C SER A 10 -0.34 -3.67 27.42
N SER A 11 -0.19 -2.38 27.10
CA SER A 11 -0.69 -1.84 25.85
C SER A 11 0.18 -2.50 24.78
N GLN A 12 -0.26 -3.66 24.30
CA GLN A 12 0.22 -4.19 23.04
C GLN A 12 0.23 -3.01 22.06
N PRO A 13 1.33 -2.75 21.33
CA PRO A 13 1.26 -1.81 20.24
C PRO A 13 0.14 -2.31 19.34
N SER A 14 -0.98 -1.60 19.28
CA SER A 14 -1.97 -1.81 18.24
C SER A 14 -1.19 -1.61 16.95
N VAL A 15 -0.87 -2.72 16.28
CA VAL A 15 -0.31 -2.67 14.94
C VAL A 15 -1.31 -1.79 14.18
N PRO A 16 -0.88 -0.64 13.66
CA PRO A 16 -1.81 0.22 12.97
C PRO A 16 -2.47 -0.60 11.86
N GLU A 17 -3.81 -0.63 11.83
CA GLU A 17 -4.63 -1.23 10.78
C GLU A 17 -4.41 -0.46 9.48
N TYR A 18 -3.20 -0.51 8.93
CA TYR A 18 -2.89 0.00 7.59
C TYR A 18 -3.43 -0.95 6.52
N SER A 19 -3.77 -2.19 6.88
CA SER A 19 -4.63 -3.04 6.06
C SER A 19 -6.07 -2.59 6.25
N GLY A 20 -6.45 -1.51 5.55
CA GLY A 20 -7.85 -1.10 5.46
C GLY A 20 -8.73 -2.34 5.27
N SER A 21 -9.72 -2.49 6.14
CA SER A 21 -10.79 -3.47 6.01
C SER A 21 -11.19 -3.55 4.53
N LYS A 22 -11.33 -4.77 3.99
CA LYS A 22 -11.57 -5.03 2.56
C LYS A 22 -12.85 -4.31 2.08
N GLN A 23 -12.76 -3.02 1.81
CA GLN A 23 -13.84 -2.23 1.27
C GLN A 23 -13.88 -2.51 -0.22
N GLY A 24 -14.91 -3.25 -0.64
CA GLY A 24 -15.15 -3.51 -2.05
C GLY A 24 -15.47 -2.21 -2.78
N LEU A 25 -14.70 -1.89 -3.81
CA LEU A 25 -14.92 -0.74 -4.67
C LEU A 25 -15.92 -1.13 -5.77
N LYS A 26 -17.07 -0.47 -5.82
CA LYS A 26 -18.06 -0.63 -6.89
C LYS A 26 -17.76 0.38 -8.00
N ILE A 27 -17.48 -0.09 -9.20
CA ILE A 27 -17.15 0.73 -10.38
C ILE A 27 -18.03 0.29 -11.55
N GLU A 28 -18.57 1.28 -12.28
CA GLU A 28 -19.24 1.04 -13.56
C GLU A 28 -18.21 0.67 -14.64
N PRO A 29 -18.54 -0.25 -15.59
CA PRO A 29 -17.57 -0.75 -16.56
C PRO A 29 -16.88 0.35 -17.39
N SER A 30 -17.63 1.39 -17.76
CA SER A 30 -17.12 2.55 -18.51
C SER A 30 -16.11 3.39 -17.73
N ALA A 31 -16.14 3.34 -16.40
CA ALA A 31 -15.24 4.06 -15.52
C ALA A 31 -13.95 3.27 -15.19
N ILE A 32 -13.87 1.98 -15.53
CA ILE A 32 -12.70 1.13 -15.24
C ILE A 32 -11.39 1.72 -15.79
N PRO A 33 -11.32 2.20 -17.06
CA PRO A 33 -10.07 2.74 -17.58
C PRO A 33 -9.59 3.98 -16.82
N ALA A 34 -10.53 4.86 -16.44
CA ALA A 34 -10.23 6.06 -15.65
C ALA A 34 -9.79 5.70 -14.22
N ALA A 35 -10.50 4.77 -13.58
CA ALA A 35 -10.13 4.28 -12.26
C ALA A 35 -8.72 3.66 -12.27
N ARG A 36 -8.42 2.79 -13.25
CA ARG A 36 -7.09 2.19 -13.39
C ARG A 36 -6.01 3.26 -13.49
N LYS A 37 -6.22 4.27 -14.35
CA LYS A 37 -5.28 5.37 -14.53
C LYS A 37 -4.98 6.10 -13.21
N VAL A 38 -6.00 6.36 -12.39
CA VAL A 38 -5.80 7.02 -11.08
C VAL A 38 -4.89 6.18 -10.17
N PHE A 39 -5.10 4.86 -10.11
CA PHE A 39 -4.25 3.98 -9.30
C PHE A 39 -2.83 3.84 -9.88
N GLU A 40 -2.66 3.83 -11.21
CA GLU A 40 -1.36 3.85 -11.87
C GLU A 40 -0.58 5.14 -11.60
N ASP A 41 -1.25 6.29 -11.68
CA ASP A 41 -0.66 7.60 -11.39
C ASP A 41 -0.25 7.67 -9.91
N ALA A 42 -1.11 7.20 -8.99
CA ALA A 42 -0.79 7.11 -7.56
C ALA A 42 0.41 6.19 -7.27
N LEU A 43 0.46 5.01 -7.91
CA LEU A 43 1.57 4.07 -7.77
C LEU A 43 2.88 4.68 -8.30
N THR A 44 2.81 5.42 -9.41
CA THR A 44 3.98 6.11 -9.98
C THR A 44 4.52 7.18 -9.03
N VAL A 45 3.65 7.98 -8.42
CA VAL A 45 4.04 8.98 -7.43
C VAL A 45 4.70 8.32 -6.22
N LEU A 46 4.09 7.26 -5.69
CA LEU A 46 4.61 6.53 -4.54
C LEU A 46 5.98 5.89 -4.85
N ASP A 47 6.14 5.28 -6.02
CA ASP A 47 7.40 4.66 -6.45
C ASP A 47 8.54 5.67 -6.58
N ASN A 48 8.23 6.88 -7.03
CA ASN A 48 9.21 7.95 -7.12
C ASN A 48 9.61 8.45 -5.73
N GLN A 49 8.65 8.58 -4.80
CA GLN A 49 8.94 8.95 -3.42
C GLN A 49 9.76 7.87 -2.71
N ILE A 50 9.39 6.59 -2.80
CA ILE A 50 10.16 5.50 -2.20
C ILE A 50 11.60 5.50 -2.71
N ARG A 51 11.80 5.67 -4.03
CA ARG A 51 13.14 5.73 -4.64
C ARG A 51 13.94 6.95 -4.18
N ALA A 52 13.35 8.14 -4.21
CA ALA A 52 14.03 9.38 -3.85
C ALA A 52 14.47 9.42 -2.39
N THR A 53 13.71 8.78 -1.50
CA THR A 53 13.90 8.95 -0.05
C THR A 53 14.67 7.78 0.60
N ARG A 54 14.91 6.68 -0.11
CA ARG A 54 15.57 5.46 0.42
C ARG A 54 16.96 5.73 1.03
N ALA A 55 17.74 6.63 0.44
CA ALA A 55 19.09 6.94 0.90
C ALA A 55 19.14 8.08 1.95
N SER A 56 18.13 8.96 1.97
CA SER A 56 18.12 10.18 2.79
C SER A 56 17.36 10.04 4.11
N LEU A 57 16.52 9.02 4.29
CA LEU A 57 15.70 8.87 5.50
C LEU A 57 16.43 8.28 6.71
N LYS A 58 17.63 7.68 6.54
CA LYS A 58 18.38 7.18 7.71
C LYS A 58 18.81 8.36 8.58
N ALA A 59 18.33 8.40 9.81
CA ALA A 59 18.73 9.38 10.80
C ALA A 59 20.23 9.26 11.06
N LYS A 60 20.89 10.42 11.17
CA LYS A 60 22.30 10.54 11.53
C LYS A 60 22.41 11.15 12.91
N GLN A 61 23.52 10.88 13.58
CA GLN A 61 23.90 11.57 14.81
C GLN A 61 24.02 13.08 14.52
N TRP A 62 23.12 13.89 15.07
CA TRP A 62 23.03 15.31 14.74
C TRP A 62 23.89 16.21 15.64
N ALA A 63 24.20 15.79 16.87
CA ALA A 63 24.90 16.61 17.86
C ALA A 63 26.23 16.00 18.33
N LEU A 64 26.69 14.92 17.67
CA LEU A 64 27.95 14.23 17.98
C LEU A 64 28.07 13.76 19.44
N ASP A 65 26.94 13.62 20.13
CA ASP A 65 26.84 13.12 21.50
C ASP A 65 26.22 11.70 21.54
N PRO A 66 26.35 10.96 22.66
CA PRO A 66 25.81 9.61 22.78
C PRO A 66 24.29 9.50 22.64
N VAL A 67 23.53 10.50 23.10
CA VAL A 67 22.05 10.50 23.05
C VAL A 67 21.59 10.64 21.60
N SER A 68 22.20 11.53 20.83
CA SER A 68 21.87 11.66 19.40
C SER A 68 22.28 10.43 18.59
N ALA A 69 23.34 9.71 18.99
CA ALA A 69 23.70 8.44 18.38
C ALA A 69 22.67 7.35 18.68
N GLU A 70 22.31 7.15 19.95
CA GLU A 70 21.32 6.17 20.39
C GLU A 70 19.93 6.46 19.79
N THR A 71 19.55 7.74 19.71
CA THR A 71 18.27 8.14 19.14
C THR A 71 18.21 7.89 17.64
N ALA A 72 19.28 8.21 16.90
CA ALA A 72 19.37 7.91 15.47
C ALA A 72 19.31 6.40 15.21
N ASP A 73 20.01 5.59 16.03
CA ASP A 73 19.99 4.13 15.94
C ASP A 73 18.59 3.56 16.18
N LYS A 74 17.96 3.88 17.32
CA LYS A 74 16.59 3.42 17.63
C LYS A 74 15.57 3.84 16.60
N PHE A 75 15.68 5.08 16.07
CA PHE A 75 14.82 5.55 14.99
C PHE A 75 15.03 4.70 13.73
N ASN A 76 16.27 4.45 13.33
CA ASN A 76 16.58 3.67 12.14
C ASN A 76 16.08 2.23 12.26
N VAL A 77 16.30 1.59 13.41
CA VAL A 77 15.79 0.25 13.69
C VAL A 77 14.27 0.21 13.55
N ARG A 78 13.55 1.12 14.22
CA ARG A 78 12.09 1.15 14.17
C ARG A 78 11.54 1.51 12.78
N THR A 79 12.24 2.32 12.01
CA THR A 79 11.77 2.80 10.70
C THR A 79 12.05 1.80 9.58
N PHE A 80 13.20 1.13 9.61
CA PHE A 80 13.70 0.31 8.49
C PHE A 80 13.94 -1.16 8.83
N GLU A 81 14.31 -1.50 10.06
CA GLU A 81 14.87 -2.83 10.41
C GLU A 81 13.93 -3.66 11.30
N GLY A 82 12.85 -3.06 11.81
CA GLY A 82 11.84 -3.71 12.66
C GLY A 82 10.93 -4.73 11.98
N GLY A 83 11.36 -5.32 10.86
CA GLY A 83 10.59 -6.30 10.09
C GLY A 83 9.21 -5.78 9.69
N ASP A 84 8.16 -6.57 9.96
CA ASP A 84 6.76 -6.22 9.65
C ASP A 84 6.23 -4.99 10.41
N THR A 85 6.89 -4.62 11.51
CA THR A 85 6.52 -3.43 12.29
C THR A 85 7.23 -2.16 11.82
N ALA A 86 8.18 -2.29 10.89
CA ALA A 86 8.89 -1.15 10.35
C ALA A 86 7.94 -0.27 9.54
N ALA A 87 8.07 1.06 9.68
CA ALA A 87 7.28 2.00 8.88
C ALA A 87 7.46 1.76 7.37
N THR A 88 8.66 1.34 6.96
CA THR A 88 8.95 0.99 5.56
C THR A 88 8.12 -0.22 5.10
N ALA A 89 7.90 -1.21 5.95
CA ALA A 89 7.08 -2.39 5.61
C ALA A 89 5.62 -1.99 5.35
N ALA A 90 5.05 -1.09 6.16
CA ALA A 90 3.70 -0.57 5.94
C ALA A 90 3.55 0.16 4.59
N ILE A 91 4.53 1.00 4.22
CA ILE A 91 4.52 1.71 2.94
C ILE A 91 4.62 0.72 1.77
N LEU A 92 5.48 -0.29 1.87
CA LEU A 92 5.62 -1.32 0.83
C LEU A 92 4.36 -2.19 0.71
N ALA A 93 3.70 -2.51 1.83
CA ALA A 93 2.43 -3.22 1.82
C ALA A 93 1.32 -2.40 1.14
N TYR A 94 1.25 -1.10 1.40
CA TYR A 94 0.30 -0.21 0.74
C TYR A 94 0.56 -0.10 -0.77
N ARG A 95 1.82 -0.01 -1.18
CA ARG A 95 2.23 -0.08 -2.60
C ARG A 95 1.71 -1.38 -3.25
N GLU A 96 1.87 -2.51 -2.58
CA GLU A 96 1.39 -3.80 -3.09
C GLU A 96 -0.13 -3.83 -3.23
N GLN A 97 -0.87 -3.24 -2.29
CA GLN A 97 -2.33 -3.09 -2.40
C GLN A 97 -2.72 -2.27 -3.64
N LEU A 98 -2.06 -1.13 -3.90
CA LEU A 98 -2.32 -0.32 -5.10
C LEU A 98 -2.04 -1.10 -6.39
N SER A 99 -0.91 -1.82 -6.44
CA SER A 99 -0.54 -2.69 -7.58
C SER A 99 -1.59 -3.79 -7.80
N GLY A 100 -2.08 -4.40 -6.72
CA GLY A 100 -3.14 -5.39 -6.75
C GLY A 100 -4.45 -4.85 -7.32
N VAL A 101 -4.82 -3.61 -7.00
CA VAL A 101 -6.00 -2.95 -7.57
C VAL A 101 -5.85 -2.71 -9.07
N VAL A 102 -4.71 -2.21 -9.53
CA VAL A 102 -4.41 -2.03 -10.97
C VAL A 102 -4.54 -3.36 -11.73
N THR A 103 -3.99 -4.43 -11.16
CA THR A 103 -4.07 -5.78 -11.73
C THR A 103 -5.51 -6.26 -11.84
N GLN A 104 -6.30 -6.10 -10.78
CA GLN A 104 -7.72 -6.48 -10.77
C GLN A 104 -8.53 -5.70 -11.80
N LEU A 105 -8.38 -4.38 -11.86
CA LEU A 105 -9.08 -3.54 -12.83
C LEU A 105 -8.73 -3.92 -14.28
N THR A 106 -7.47 -4.29 -14.54
CA THR A 106 -7.02 -4.78 -15.86
C THR A 106 -7.68 -6.11 -16.22
N GLN A 107 -7.77 -7.05 -15.28
CA GLN A 107 -8.45 -8.33 -15.49
C GLN A 107 -9.97 -8.15 -15.72
N ILE A 108 -10.60 -7.25 -14.96
CA ILE A 108 -12.02 -6.93 -15.10
C ILE A 108 -12.28 -6.30 -16.47
N GLU A 109 -11.47 -5.32 -16.91
CA GLU A 109 -11.61 -4.72 -18.25
C GLU A 109 -11.48 -5.76 -19.37
N ALA A 110 -10.47 -6.64 -19.28
CA ALA A 110 -10.27 -7.69 -20.27
C ALA A 110 -11.48 -8.65 -20.34
N THR A 111 -12.08 -8.95 -19.19
CA THR A 111 -13.29 -9.78 -19.11
C THR A 111 -14.47 -9.09 -19.80
N TYR A 112 -14.71 -7.81 -19.52
CA TYR A 112 -15.79 -7.05 -20.18
C TYR A 112 -15.62 -7.00 -21.70
N ARG A 113 -14.40 -6.72 -22.19
CA ARG A 113 -14.13 -6.67 -23.64
C ARG A 113 -14.38 -8.02 -24.32
N ARG A 114 -14.03 -9.14 -23.66
CA ARG A 114 -14.31 -10.49 -24.19
C ARG A 114 -15.81 -10.75 -24.27
N VAL A 115 -16.56 -10.51 -23.19
CA VAL A 115 -18.00 -10.77 -23.15
C VAL A 115 -18.75 -9.91 -24.17
N GLU A 116 -18.38 -8.64 -24.31
CA GLU A 116 -18.98 -7.76 -25.31
C GLU A 116 -18.66 -8.23 -26.75
N GLY A 117 -17.42 -8.66 -27.00
CA GLY A 117 -17.01 -9.22 -28.29
C GLY A 117 -17.77 -10.52 -28.63
N ASP A 118 -17.94 -11.42 -27.66
CA ASP A 118 -18.66 -12.68 -27.83
C ASP A 118 -20.17 -12.43 -28.07
N ASN A 119 -20.75 -11.42 -27.43
CA ASN A 119 -22.12 -10.97 -27.69
C ASN A 119 -22.26 -10.40 -29.10
N VAL A 120 -21.42 -9.45 -29.52
CA VAL A 120 -21.50 -8.90 -30.89
C VAL A 120 -21.34 -10.01 -31.95
N ALA A 121 -20.45 -10.98 -31.75
CA ALA A 121 -20.24 -12.09 -32.67
C ALA A 121 -21.39 -13.12 -32.71
N SER A 122 -22.11 -13.31 -31.61
CA SER A 122 -23.28 -14.19 -31.56
C SER A 122 -24.53 -13.54 -32.18
N TRP A 123 -24.74 -12.25 -31.96
CA TRP A 123 -25.84 -11.50 -32.55
C TRP A 123 -25.65 -11.28 -34.06
N GLY A 124 -24.41 -11.02 -34.51
CA GLY A 124 -24.09 -10.94 -35.94
C GLY A 124 -24.28 -12.24 -36.71
N ARG A 125 -24.29 -13.40 -36.04
CA ARG A 125 -24.61 -14.71 -36.66
C ARG A 125 -26.10 -14.99 -36.76
N ILE A 126 -26.91 -14.45 -35.84
CA ILE A 126 -28.37 -14.68 -35.80
C ILE A 126 -29.10 -13.75 -36.77
N ASN A 127 -28.51 -12.60 -37.12
CA ASN A 127 -29.08 -11.63 -38.04
C ASN A 127 -28.16 -11.42 -39.27
N PRO A 128 -28.04 -12.41 -40.18
CA PRO A 128 -27.35 -12.20 -41.46
C PRO A 128 -28.19 -11.23 -42.31
N ALA A 129 -27.53 -10.21 -42.88
CA ALA A 129 -28.12 -9.31 -43.87
C ALA A 129 -28.53 -10.06 -45.15
#